data_AF-A0A8H9ICK0-F1
#
_entry.id   AF-A0A8H9ICK0-F1
#
_cell.length_a   1.000
_cell.length_b   1.000
_cell.length_c   1.000
_cell.angle_alpha   90.00
_cell.angle_beta   90.00
_cell.angle_gamma   90.00
#
_symmetry.space_group_name_H-M   'P 1'
#
loop_
_entity.id
_entity.type
_entity.pdbx_description
1 polymer ?
#
loop_
_entity_poly.entity_id
_entity_poly.type
_entity_poly.pdbx_seq_one_letter_code
_entity_poly.pdbx_strand_id
1 'polypeptide(L)'
;MFHLSIIKLSVVILTVFLLLAVPQCCSAFERTTSKKEVDLLIKAPEIDLGGTLLVPQTAKRDLLVIFTSGSSWQDRDSTLFDFPMFKVIAQHLAQAGIASFRYDDRGVGTSTGDFGIGSC
;
A
#
# COMPACT_ATOMS: atom_id res chain seq x y z
N MET A 1 -32.17 12.07 -53.76
CA MET A 1 -31.09 11.13 -53.41
C MET A 1 -29.93 11.78 -52.65
N PHE A 2 -29.51 13.01 -52.99
CA PHE A 2 -28.43 13.74 -52.30
C PHE A 2 -28.73 14.14 -50.85
N HIS A 3 -29.97 14.53 -50.54
CA HIS A 3 -30.35 15.00 -49.20
C HIS A 3 -30.24 13.92 -48.11
N LEU A 4 -30.39 12.65 -48.47
CA LEU A 4 -30.30 11.52 -47.54
C LEU A 4 -28.86 11.11 -47.23
N SER A 5 -27.91 11.46 -48.10
CA SER A 5 -26.48 11.16 -47.93
C SER A 5 -25.81 12.14 -46.96
N ILE A 6 -26.20 13.42 -47.00
CA ILE A 6 -25.69 14.47 -46.10
C ILE A 6 -26.14 14.21 -44.65
N ILE A 7 -27.39 13.76 -44.47
CA ILE A 7 -27.94 13.42 -43.14
C ILE A 7 -27.20 12.22 -42.54
N LYS A 8 -26.92 11.18 -43.34
CA LYS A 8 -26.14 10.02 -42.90
C LYS A 8 -24.71 10.41 -42.50
N LEU A 9 -24.07 11.32 -43.23
CA LEU A 9 -22.71 11.76 -42.93
C LEU A 9 -22.66 12.61 -41.64
N SER A 10 -23.64 13.48 -41.43
CA SER A 10 -23.74 14.30 -40.21
C SER A 10 -23.99 13.46 -38.96
N VAL A 11 -24.87 12.46 -39.03
CA VAL A 11 -25.14 11.54 -37.91
C VAL A 11 -23.91 10.70 -37.57
N VAL A 12 -23.15 10.24 -38.56
CA VAL A 12 -21.90 9.49 -38.35
C VAL A 12 -20.81 10.39 -37.72
N ILE A 13 -20.70 11.64 -38.15
CA ILE A 13 -19.73 12.58 -37.55
C ILE A 13 -20.11 12.91 -36.10
N LEU A 14 -21.40 13.11 -35.80
CA LEU A 14 -21.88 13.41 -34.46
C LEU A 14 -21.70 12.22 -33.50
N THR A 15 -21.93 10.98 -33.96
CA THR A 15 -21.75 9.78 -33.13
C THR A 15 -20.29 9.46 -32.89
N VAL A 16 -19.41 9.66 -33.87
CA VAL A 16 -17.95 9.52 -33.70
C VAL A 16 -17.40 10.59 -32.75
N PHE A 17 -17.89 11.83 -32.84
CA PHE A 17 -17.48 12.91 -31.93
C PHE A 17 -17.92 12.66 -30.49
N LEU A 18 -19.12 12.08 -30.28
CA LEU A 18 -19.61 11.69 -28.97
C LEU A 18 -18.79 10.53 -28.35
N LEU A 19 -18.35 9.56 -29.17
CA LEU A 19 -17.49 8.44 -28.75
C LEU A 19 -16.05 8.88 -28.40
N LEU A 20 -15.54 9.93 -29.04
CA LEU A 20 -14.21 10.50 -28.77
C LEU A 20 -14.16 11.45 -27.55
N ALA A 21 -15.32 11.88 -27.03
CA ALA A 21 -15.41 12.73 -25.83
C ALA A 21 -15.53 11.94 -24.50
N VAL A 22 -15.78 10.63 -24.57
CA VAL A 22 -15.84 9.74 -23.39
C VAL A 22 -14.49 9.49 -22.68
N PRO A 23 -13.29 9.52 -23.32
CA PRO A 23 -12.07 9.10 -22.64
C PRO A 23 -11.50 10.16 -21.68
N GLN A 24 -12.02 11.40 -21.64
CA GLN A 24 -11.44 12.46 -20.80
C GLN A 24 -12.12 12.66 -19.44
N CYS A 25 -13.26 12.02 -19.16
CA CYS A 25 -13.87 12.09 -17.82
C CYS A 25 -13.37 10.98 -16.87
N CYS A 26 -12.66 9.97 -17.38
CA CYS A 26 -12.23 8.81 -16.59
C CYS A 26 -10.92 9.04 -15.81
N SER A 27 -10.23 10.16 -16.01
CA SER A 27 -8.88 10.37 -15.44
C SER A 27 -8.84 11.21 -14.16
N ALA A 28 -9.96 11.45 -13.48
CA ALA A 28 -10.00 12.32 -12.28
C ALA A 28 -10.15 11.58 -10.93
N PHE A 29 -10.14 10.25 -10.90
CA PHE A 29 -10.20 9.49 -9.63
C PHE A 29 -9.22 8.31 -9.58
N GLU A 30 -8.01 8.52 -10.11
CA GLU A 30 -6.85 7.89 -9.49
C GLU A 30 -6.11 8.97 -8.71
N ARG A 31 -6.66 9.35 -7.55
CA ARG A 31 -5.80 9.86 -6.49
C ARG A 31 -5.13 8.63 -5.87
N THR A 32 -4.20 8.05 -6.63
CA THR A 32 -3.26 7.05 -6.14
C THR A 32 -2.42 7.77 -5.09
N THR A 33 -2.91 7.73 -3.86
CA THR A 33 -2.22 8.24 -2.68
C THR A 33 -0.92 7.45 -2.59
N SER A 34 0.14 8.01 -3.17
CA SER A 34 1.44 7.36 -3.26
C SER A 34 2.07 7.34 -1.87
N LYS A 35 1.74 6.31 -1.09
CA LYS A 35 2.42 5.95 0.16
C LYS A 35 3.70 5.20 -0.21
N LYS A 36 4.80 5.46 0.50
CA LYS A 36 6.08 4.79 0.22
C LYS A 36 6.31 3.69 1.24
N GLU A 37 6.32 2.44 0.78
CA GLU A 37 6.79 1.30 1.55
C GLU A 37 8.28 1.06 1.22
N VAL A 38 9.09 0.91 2.26
CA VAL A 38 10.53 0.67 2.15
C VAL A 38 10.88 -0.51 3.03
N ASP A 39 11.38 -1.57 2.44
CA ASP A 39 11.93 -2.69 3.19
C ASP A 39 13.31 -2.32 3.73
N LEU A 40 13.52 -2.58 5.02
CA LEU A 40 14.72 -2.26 5.77
C LEU A 40 15.21 -3.51 6.49
N LEU A 41 16.54 -3.63 6.54
CA LEU A 41 17.22 -4.61 7.36
C LEU A 41 18.00 -3.87 8.44
N ILE A 42 17.55 -4.00 9.69
CA ILE A 42 18.19 -3.40 10.86
C ILE A 42 19.25 -4.37 11.36
N LYS A 43 20.53 -3.99 11.21
CA LYS A 43 21.66 -4.81 11.68
C LYS A 43 21.94 -4.55 13.15
N ALA A 44 21.90 -5.61 13.96
CA ALA A 44 22.35 -5.61 15.35
C ALA A 44 23.49 -6.64 15.52
N PRO A 45 24.26 -6.60 16.62
CA PRO A 45 25.49 -7.38 16.77
C PRO A 45 25.33 -8.90 16.57
N GLU A 46 24.15 -9.44 16.91
CA GLU A 46 23.88 -10.88 16.89
C GLU A 46 22.67 -11.26 16.02
N ILE A 47 21.96 -10.25 15.50
CA ILE A 47 20.70 -10.45 14.79
C ILE A 47 20.46 -9.34 13.77
N ASP A 48 19.97 -9.72 12.60
CA ASP A 48 19.44 -8.82 11.59
C ASP A 48 17.92 -8.89 11.64
N LEU A 49 17.26 -7.74 11.82
CA LEU A 49 15.80 -7.64 11.85
C LEU A 49 15.28 -7.06 10.54
N GLY A 50 14.51 -7.87 9.81
CA GLY A 50 13.87 -7.46 8.57
C GLY A 50 12.49 -6.86 8.84
N GLY A 51 12.19 -5.74 8.18
CA GLY A 51 10.91 -5.07 8.34
C GLY A 51 10.60 -4.08 7.23
N THR A 52 9.40 -3.50 7.27
CA THR A 52 8.90 -2.55 6.29
C THR A 52 8.55 -1.23 6.99
N LEU A 53 9.15 -0.14 6.53
CA LEU A 53 8.81 1.22 6.88
C LEU A 53 7.76 1.75 5.91
N LEU A 54 6.59 2.14 6.45
CA LEU A 54 5.54 2.82 5.72
C LEU A 54 5.58 4.31 6.03
N VAL A 55 5.94 5.11 5.03
CA VAL A 55 6.00 6.57 5.12
C VAL A 55 4.78 7.20 4.45
N PRO A 56 3.99 8.03 5.16
CA PRO A 56 2.88 8.76 4.57
C PRO A 56 3.41 9.83 3.60
N GLN A 57 2.64 10.13 2.54
CA GLN A 57 2.99 11.18 1.57
C GLN A 57 3.15 12.56 2.23
N THR A 58 2.34 12.83 3.24
CA THR A 58 2.41 14.05 4.04
C THR A 58 2.49 13.65 5.49
N ALA A 59 3.70 13.65 6.03
CA ALA A 59 3.90 13.51 7.46
C ALA A 59 3.29 14.74 8.14
N LYS A 60 2.27 14.52 8.98
CA LYS A 60 1.67 15.61 9.78
C LYS A 60 2.47 15.87 11.05
N ARG A 61 3.31 14.91 11.46
CA ARG A 61 4.11 14.91 12.68
C ARG A 61 5.39 14.12 12.44
N ASP A 62 6.44 14.47 13.17
CA ASP A 62 7.65 13.65 13.30
C ASP A 62 7.40 12.49 14.29
N LEU A 63 6.40 11.66 13.98
CA LEU A 63 5.99 10.53 14.80
C LEU A 63 6.18 9.23 14.01
N LEU A 64 6.85 8.27 14.64
CA LEU A 64 6.99 6.90 14.14
C LEU A 64 6.32 5.94 15.13
N VAL A 65 5.40 5.13 14.63
CA VAL A 65 4.81 4.01 15.38
C VAL A 65 5.55 2.73 15.03
N ILE A 66 6.05 2.02 16.02
CA ILE A 66 6.72 0.73 15.83
C ILE A 66 5.75 -0.37 16.28
N PHE A 67 5.48 -1.32 15.40
CA PHE A 67 4.67 -2.49 15.72
C PHE A 67 5.57 -3.57 16.33
N THR A 68 5.21 -4.04 17.51
CA THR A 68 5.90 -5.14 18.21
C THR A 68 4.91 -6.27 18.43
N SER A 69 5.25 -7.47 17.98
CA SER A 69 4.51 -8.69 18.31
C SER A 69 4.80 -9.09 19.77
N GLY A 70 3.81 -9.68 20.45
CA GLY A 70 3.96 -10.21 21.80
C GLY A 70 3.83 -11.74 21.87
N SER A 71 3.50 -12.40 20.75
CA SER A 71 3.11 -13.80 20.72
C SER A 71 4.05 -14.62 19.84
N SER A 72 5.18 -15.05 20.40
CA SER A 72 6.11 -15.99 19.75
C SER A 72 6.52 -15.60 18.32
N TRP A 73 6.49 -16.54 17.36
CA TRP A 73 6.92 -16.37 15.98
C TRP A 73 5.80 -15.71 15.17
N GLN A 74 5.92 -14.41 14.85
CA GLN A 74 4.96 -13.69 14.00
C GLN A 74 5.65 -12.95 12.86
N ASP A 75 4.98 -12.92 11.71
CA ASP A 75 5.38 -12.08 10.60
C ASP A 75 5.14 -10.60 10.91
N ARG A 76 5.78 -9.70 10.15
CA ARG A 76 5.63 -8.24 10.33
C ARG A 76 4.19 -7.73 10.31
N ASP A 77 3.28 -8.46 9.67
CA ASP A 77 1.88 -8.06 9.55
C ASP A 77 0.97 -8.67 10.64
N SER A 78 1.53 -9.52 11.54
CA SER A 78 0.82 -10.25 12.59
C SER A 78 -0.42 -10.94 12.06
N THR A 79 -0.23 -11.76 11.03
CA THR A 79 -1.30 -12.37 10.26
C THR A 79 -2.02 -13.43 11.08
N LEU A 80 -3.30 -13.21 11.37
CA LEU A 80 -4.16 -14.15 12.07
C LEU A 80 -5.35 -14.50 11.17
N PHE A 81 -5.57 -15.79 10.90
CA PHE A 81 -6.65 -16.25 10.02
C PHE A 81 -6.65 -15.54 8.64
N ASP A 82 -5.47 -15.44 8.03
CA ASP A 82 -5.23 -14.73 6.75
C ASP A 82 -5.53 -13.23 6.77
N PHE A 83 -5.74 -12.64 7.96
CA PHE A 83 -5.98 -11.22 8.13
C PHE A 83 -4.71 -10.50 8.64
N PRO A 84 -4.11 -9.59 7.85
CA PRO A 84 -2.88 -8.90 8.21
C PRO A 84 -3.17 -7.70 9.13
N MET A 85 -3.35 -7.97 10.42
CA MET A 85 -3.77 -7.00 11.44
C MET A 85 -2.91 -5.72 11.43
N PHE A 86 -1.59 -5.85 11.50
CA PHE A 86 -0.69 -4.71 11.59
C PHE A 86 -0.62 -3.91 10.29
N LYS A 87 -0.73 -4.58 9.14
CA LYS A 87 -0.76 -3.91 7.84
C LYS A 87 -1.95 -2.97 7.73
N VAL A 88 -3.14 -3.42 8.13
CA VAL A 88 -4.37 -2.62 8.08
C VAL A 88 -4.26 -1.39 8.98
N ILE A 89 -3.77 -1.57 10.21
CA ILE A 89 -3.58 -0.46 11.15
C ILE A 89 -2.54 0.53 10.61
N ALA A 90 -1.41 0.03 10.10
CA ALA A 90 -0.36 0.87 9.53
C ALA A 90 -0.87 1.70 8.32
N GLN A 91 -1.69 1.11 7.46
CA GLN A 91 -2.30 1.83 6.35
C GLN A 91 -3.23 2.96 6.81
N HIS A 92 -3.96 2.75 7.92
CA HIS A 92 -4.80 3.77 8.54
C HIS A 92 -3.97 4.88 9.19
N LEU A 93 -2.89 4.54 9.90
CA LEU A 93 -1.93 5.52 10.44
C LEU A 93 -1.32 6.37 9.34
N ALA A 94 -0.95 5.77 8.21
CA ALA A 94 -0.43 6.49 7.06
C ALA A 94 -1.48 7.46 6.45
N GLN A 95 -2.77 7.09 6.43
CA GLN A 95 -3.84 8.02 6.04
C GLN A 95 -3.98 9.18 7.03
N ALA A 96 -3.72 8.94 8.32
CA ALA A 96 -3.67 9.97 9.34
C ALA A 96 -2.38 10.83 9.30
N GLY A 97 -1.42 10.51 8.42
CA GLY A 97 -0.14 11.23 8.29
C GLY A 97 0.90 10.83 9.33
N ILE A 98 0.82 9.60 9.86
CA ILE A 98 1.74 9.02 10.84
C ILE A 98 2.56 7.92 10.16
N ALA A 99 3.89 7.96 10.32
CA ALA A 99 4.77 6.91 9.82
C ALA A 99 4.71 5.67 10.73
N SER A 100 4.92 4.50 10.14
CA SER A 100 4.97 3.27 10.93
C SER A 100 6.01 2.28 10.42
N PHE A 101 6.59 1.52 11.33
CA PHE A 101 7.54 0.45 11.04
C PHE A 101 7.02 -0.88 11.58
N ARG A 102 6.98 -1.88 10.72
CA ARG A 102 6.56 -3.26 11.01
C ARG A 102 7.76 -4.18 10.78
N TYR A 103 8.06 -5.11 11.67
CA TYR A 103 9.21 -6.01 11.51
C TYR A 103 8.87 -7.46 11.85
N ASP A 104 9.59 -8.40 11.24
CA ASP A 104 9.45 -9.83 11.49
C ASP A 104 10.13 -10.20 12.82
N ASP A 105 9.50 -11.04 13.65
CA ASP A 105 10.17 -11.52 14.87
C ASP A 105 11.40 -12.37 14.56
N ARG A 106 12.21 -12.66 15.58
CA ARG A 106 13.48 -13.40 15.43
C ARG A 106 13.25 -14.76 14.76
N GLY A 107 14.04 -15.06 13.75
CA GLY A 107 13.92 -16.28 12.96
C GLY A 107 12.67 -16.35 12.07
N VAL A 108 11.89 -15.27 11.93
CA VAL A 108 10.73 -15.19 11.01
C VAL A 108 11.13 -14.43 9.75
N GLY A 109 10.62 -14.88 8.59
CA GLY A 109 10.63 -14.09 7.37
C GLY A 109 12.05 -13.69 6.96
N THR A 110 12.34 -12.39 7.03
CA THR A 110 13.66 -11.83 6.70
C THR A 110 14.55 -11.55 7.90
N SER A 111 14.03 -11.75 9.12
CA SER A 111 14.79 -11.63 10.36
C SER A 111 15.61 -12.90 10.63
N THR A 112 16.85 -12.72 11.08
CA THR A 112 17.74 -13.81 11.49
C THR A 112 17.61 -14.12 12.98
N GLY A 113 18.50 -14.95 13.53
CA GLY A 113 18.51 -15.33 14.94
C GLY A 113 17.59 -16.50 15.27
N ASP A 114 17.66 -16.94 16.53
CA ASP A 114 16.83 -18.02 17.06
C ASP A 114 15.78 -17.46 18.03
N PHE A 115 14.58 -18.01 17.97
CA PHE A 115 13.54 -17.77 18.95
C PHE A 115 13.82 -18.70 20.13
N GLY A 116 14.65 -18.24 21.07
CA GLY A 116 15.06 -19.02 22.24
C GLY A 116 13.87 -19.76 22.88
N ILE A 117 13.94 -21.09 22.87
CA ILE A 117 12.91 -21.98 23.43
C ILE A 117 12.95 -21.81 24.95
N GLY A 118 12.16 -20.87 25.50
CA GLY A 118 11.92 -20.77 26.95
C GLY A 118 12.38 -19.48 27.63
N SER A 119 11.77 -18.34 27.31
CA SER A 119 11.77 -17.20 28.23
C SER A 119 10.40 -16.53 28.20
N CYS A 120 9.49 -17.16 28.94
CA CYS A 120 8.41 -16.47 29.66
C CYS A 120 8.86 -16.32 31.11
#